data_AF-A0A2E4IVY0-F1
#
_entry.id   AF-A0A2E4IVY0-F1
#
_cell.length_a   1.000
_cell.length_b   1.000
_cell.length_c   1.000
_cell.angle_alpha   90.00
_cell.angle_beta   90.00
_cell.angle_gamma   90.00
#
_symmetry.space_group_name_H-M   'P 1'
#
loop_
_entity.id
_entity.type
_entity.pdbx_description
1 polymer ?
#
loop_
_entity_poly.entity_id
_entity_poly.type
_entity_poly.pdbx_seq_one_letter_code
_entity_poly.pdbx_strand_id
1 'polypeptide(L)'
;MVSKSLANLITLSRIFGVVYLFWIIPFSTEKTQLFCIILFTLVASTDALDGWVARRFKIVSELGKLLDPLADKILLLILLPLLSMGVIKPFPVFLIFAREFAIMGVRVLAARRKFSVEASLSGKIKTAVTLPICGILFARPTVIELSSYPFYLSPLIWLKRWVSDWPAFIYEGLIWLMVAVTLLSFIDYVVNFMWKRQLLINRNNKENAKKALLSYIPNTISMLNMGCGIVSIILSLNNNLKIAAGLIIAGMILDGLDGKIARRLNTYSKFGAKIDSKADYITFGFAPAFLIGLYCQNRLLMPYYISIGLAILYLASVYFRLWRFNKEGHQEDFSGLPSPIGALFVCASIFSWISESPWMFIGVNVLNIILMVSWLKYPHNETAHKKKLFRHLKIPVLIAITFVFLRYMGIESLGQFVNNVLLSLMAIYYAAPLIKETQHSNRESVT
;
A
#
# COMPACT_ATOMS: atom_id res chain seq x y z
N MET A 1 9.17 46.74 -20.98
CA MET A 1 9.12 46.72 -19.50
C MET A 1 7.73 46.40 -18.96
N VAL A 2 6.66 47.05 -19.45
CA VAL A 2 5.27 46.89 -18.98
C VAL A 2 4.72 45.44 -19.01
N SER A 3 5.12 44.63 -19.99
CA SER A 3 4.68 43.22 -20.08
C SER A 3 5.32 42.29 -19.04
N LYS A 4 6.54 42.61 -18.55
CA LYS A 4 7.20 41.87 -17.45
C LYS A 4 6.55 42.16 -16.10
N SER A 5 6.10 43.40 -15.90
CA SER A 5 5.41 43.81 -14.67
C SER A 5 3.97 43.26 -14.61
N LEU A 6 3.30 43.10 -15.75
CA LEU A 6 1.92 42.61 -15.78
C LEU A 6 1.80 41.18 -15.22
N ALA A 7 2.62 40.23 -15.70
CA ALA A 7 2.59 38.86 -15.21
C ALA A 7 2.89 38.77 -13.70
N ASN A 8 3.91 39.50 -13.23
CA ASN A 8 4.24 39.53 -11.81
C ASN A 8 3.11 40.15 -10.96
N LEU A 9 2.40 41.16 -11.48
CA LEU A 9 1.28 41.79 -10.78
C LEU A 9 0.09 40.83 -10.66
N ILE A 10 -0.16 40.00 -11.68
CA ILE A 10 -1.19 38.96 -11.62
C ILE A 10 -0.81 37.90 -10.59
N THR A 11 0.43 37.37 -10.61
CA THR A 11 0.93 36.43 -9.61
C THR A 11 0.82 36.98 -8.18
N LEU A 12 1.18 38.25 -7.97
CA LEU A 12 1.03 38.93 -6.67
C LEU A 12 -0.43 39.08 -6.26
N SER A 13 -1.31 39.47 -7.19
CA SER A 13 -2.74 39.62 -6.90
C SER A 13 -3.37 38.31 -6.43
N ARG A 14 -2.88 37.17 -6.94
CA ARG A 14 -3.29 35.83 -6.48
C ARG A 14 -2.91 35.58 -5.02
N ILE A 15 -1.67 35.89 -4.66
CA ILE A 15 -1.17 35.72 -3.28
C ILE A 15 -1.98 36.58 -2.31
N PHE A 16 -2.15 37.87 -2.63
CA PHE A 16 -2.95 38.77 -1.81
C PHE A 16 -4.42 38.35 -1.74
N GLY A 17 -5.00 37.87 -2.84
CA GLY A 17 -6.37 37.37 -2.88
C GLY A 17 -6.59 36.18 -1.95
N VAL A 18 -5.65 35.22 -1.92
CA VAL A 18 -5.71 34.09 -0.99
C VAL A 18 -5.59 34.56 0.47
N VAL A 19 -4.63 35.43 0.78
CA VAL A 19 -4.47 35.99 2.14
C VAL A 19 -5.74 36.72 2.59
N TYR A 20 -6.36 37.48 1.68
CA TYR A 20 -7.60 38.20 1.96
C TYR A 20 -8.78 37.26 2.21
N LEU A 21 -8.87 36.14 1.47
CA LEU A 21 -9.86 35.09 1.74
C LEU A 21 -9.72 34.57 3.17
N PHE A 22 -8.49 34.24 3.62
CA PHE A 22 -8.21 33.82 5.00
C PHE A 22 -8.71 34.81 6.06
N TRP A 23 -8.60 36.10 5.78
CA TRP A 23 -9.03 37.16 6.69
C TRP A 23 -10.57 37.30 6.77
N ILE A 24 -11.29 37.02 5.68
CA ILE A 24 -12.76 37.18 5.61
C ILE A 24 -13.53 35.98 6.18
N ILE A 25 -12.99 34.77 6.10
CA ILE A 25 -13.70 33.53 6.48
C ILE A 25 -14.27 33.50 7.91
N PRO A 26 -13.64 34.10 8.94
CA PRO A 26 -14.22 34.17 10.27
C PRO A 26 -15.60 34.87 10.33
N PHE A 27 -15.95 35.67 9.31
CA PHE A 27 -17.22 36.38 9.22
C PHE A 27 -18.23 35.51 8.45
N SER A 28 -19.12 34.81 9.18
CA SER A 28 -20.11 33.87 8.64
C SER A 28 -21.41 34.55 8.18
N THR A 29 -21.34 35.52 7.26
CA THR A 29 -22.52 36.18 6.67
C THR A 29 -22.74 35.78 5.22
N GLU A 30 -23.97 35.90 4.70
CA GLU A 30 -24.28 35.43 3.35
C GLU A 30 -23.50 36.23 2.30
N LYS A 31 -23.31 37.53 2.56
CA LYS A 31 -22.52 38.46 1.75
C LYS A 31 -21.05 38.09 1.71
N THR A 32 -20.45 37.75 2.86
CA THR A 32 -19.02 37.38 2.91
C THR A 32 -18.76 36.07 2.18
N GLN A 33 -19.67 35.10 2.26
CA GLN A 33 -19.52 33.84 1.53
C GLN A 33 -19.67 34.01 0.01
N LEU A 34 -20.65 34.81 -0.46
CA LEU A 34 -20.79 35.14 -1.88
C LEU A 34 -19.53 35.86 -2.39
N PHE A 35 -19.01 36.79 -1.60
CA PHE A 35 -17.76 37.48 -1.90
C PHE A 35 -16.57 36.51 -1.97
N CYS A 36 -16.47 35.54 -1.06
CA CYS A 36 -15.44 34.50 -1.09
C CYS A 36 -15.51 33.66 -2.37
N ILE A 37 -16.70 33.25 -2.81
CA ILE A 37 -16.88 32.49 -4.06
C ILE A 37 -16.42 33.31 -5.26
N ILE A 38 -16.84 34.56 -5.37
CA ILE A 38 -16.46 35.46 -6.47
C ILE A 38 -14.95 35.68 -6.47
N LEU A 39 -14.39 36.08 -5.32
CA LEU A 39 -12.97 36.37 -5.18
C LEU A 39 -12.11 35.14 -5.47
N PHE A 40 -12.47 33.98 -4.90
CA PHE A 40 -11.75 32.73 -5.16
C PHE A 40 -11.80 32.37 -6.64
N THR A 41 -12.97 32.49 -7.28
CA THR A 41 -13.11 32.18 -8.71
C THR A 41 -12.25 33.10 -9.57
N LEU A 42 -12.21 34.40 -9.26
CA LEU A 42 -11.33 35.36 -9.94
C LEU A 42 -9.86 34.98 -9.74
N VAL A 43 -9.43 34.77 -8.49
CA VAL A 43 -8.06 34.39 -8.11
C VAL A 43 -7.65 33.08 -8.78
N ALA A 44 -8.49 32.06 -8.78
CA ALA A 44 -8.22 30.78 -9.45
C ALA A 44 -8.14 30.93 -10.97
N SER A 45 -8.95 31.80 -11.57
CA SER A 45 -8.93 32.06 -13.01
C SER A 45 -7.63 32.77 -13.45
N THR A 46 -6.99 33.54 -12.56
CA THR A 46 -5.70 34.18 -12.88
C THR A 46 -4.59 33.17 -13.20
N ASP A 47 -4.65 31.96 -12.64
CA ASP A 47 -3.68 30.90 -12.93
C ASP A 47 -3.67 30.47 -14.40
N ALA A 48 -4.86 30.33 -14.98
CA ALA A 48 -5.00 30.02 -16.39
C ALA A 48 -4.56 31.19 -17.29
N LEU A 49 -4.84 32.42 -16.85
CA LEU A 49 -4.50 33.65 -17.58
C LEU A 49 -2.99 33.88 -17.63
N ASP A 50 -2.27 33.71 -16.53
CA ASP A 50 -0.80 33.89 -16.47
C ASP A 50 -0.09 32.92 -17.42
N GLY A 51 -0.50 31.65 -17.39
CA GLY A 51 0.02 30.65 -18.31
C GLY A 51 -0.26 30.96 -19.79
N TRP A 52 -1.34 31.66 -20.10
CA TRP A 52 -1.65 32.11 -21.46
C TRP A 52 -0.81 33.34 -21.86
N VAL A 53 -0.73 34.35 -21.00
CA VAL A 53 0.05 35.58 -21.22
C VAL A 53 1.53 35.24 -21.42
N ALA A 54 2.11 34.42 -20.55
CA ALA A 54 3.53 34.03 -20.65
C ALA A 54 3.85 33.31 -21.97
N ARG A 55 2.95 32.44 -22.45
CA ARG A 55 3.11 31.71 -23.72
C ARG A 55 2.99 32.61 -24.94
N ARG A 56 2.07 33.57 -24.93
CA ARG A 56 1.81 34.45 -26.07
C ARG A 56 2.89 35.51 -26.26
N PHE A 57 3.46 36.01 -25.16
CA PHE A 57 4.43 37.10 -25.20
C PHE A 57 5.90 36.67 -25.05
N LYS A 58 6.20 35.38 -24.77
CA LYS A 58 7.58 34.84 -24.59
C LYS A 58 8.46 35.66 -23.63
N ILE A 59 7.84 36.31 -22.64
CA ILE A 59 8.51 37.21 -21.71
C ILE A 59 8.56 36.52 -20.36
N VAL A 60 9.76 36.08 -19.97
CA VAL A 60 10.02 35.46 -18.66
C VAL A 60 10.83 36.44 -17.81
N SER A 61 10.35 36.74 -16.61
CA SER A 61 11.06 37.57 -15.62
C SER A 61 11.69 36.68 -14.55
N GLU A 62 12.88 37.02 -14.04
CA GLU A 62 13.54 36.22 -12.97
C GLU A 62 12.71 36.19 -11.68
N LEU A 63 12.05 37.30 -11.36
CA LEU A 63 11.14 37.39 -10.22
C LEU A 63 9.88 36.52 -10.42
N GLY A 64 9.33 36.47 -11.64
CA GLY A 64 8.19 35.61 -11.99
C GLY A 64 8.53 34.12 -11.86
N LYS A 65 9.74 33.70 -12.29
CA LYS A 65 10.21 32.32 -12.10
C LYS A 65 10.22 31.88 -10.63
N LEU A 66 10.41 32.81 -9.69
CA LEU A 66 10.36 32.56 -8.25
C LEU A 66 8.92 32.64 -7.71
N LEU A 67 8.15 33.65 -8.13
CA LEU A 67 6.80 33.89 -7.63
C LEU A 67 5.79 32.85 -8.11
N ASP A 68 5.87 32.36 -9.35
CA ASP A 68 4.86 31.46 -9.92
C ASP A 68 4.77 30.13 -9.14
N PRO A 69 5.87 29.41 -8.86
CA PRO A 69 5.80 28.19 -8.05
C PRO A 69 5.32 28.44 -6.61
N LEU A 70 5.57 29.63 -6.06
CA LEU A 70 5.15 30.01 -4.73
C LEU A 70 3.64 30.31 -4.70
N ALA A 71 3.15 31.09 -5.67
CA ALA A 71 1.73 31.43 -5.81
C ALA A 71 0.87 30.19 -6.06
N ASP A 72 1.36 29.22 -6.84
CA ASP A 72 0.68 27.93 -7.04
C ASP A 72 0.49 27.16 -5.74
N LYS A 73 1.49 27.19 -4.84
CA LYS A 73 1.43 26.53 -3.53
C LYS A 73 0.53 27.30 -2.55
N ILE A 74 0.59 28.63 -2.58
CA ILE A 74 -0.28 29.48 -1.77
C ILE A 74 -1.74 29.29 -2.19
N LEU A 75 -2.05 29.17 -3.49
CA LEU A 75 -3.41 28.94 -3.95
C LEU A 75 -4.03 27.66 -3.35
N LEU A 76 -3.23 26.61 -3.16
CA LEU A 76 -3.69 25.37 -2.51
C LEU A 76 -3.99 25.53 -1.01
N LEU A 77 -3.48 26.58 -0.35
CA LEU A 77 -3.80 26.86 1.05
C LEU A 77 -5.28 27.19 1.26
N ILE A 78 -6.04 27.45 0.18
CA ILE A 78 -7.49 27.60 0.21
C ILE A 78 -8.24 26.42 0.84
N LEU A 79 -7.61 25.24 0.93
CA LEU A 79 -8.18 24.09 1.63
C LEU A 79 -8.30 24.30 3.14
N LEU A 80 -7.46 25.15 3.74
CA LEU A 80 -7.49 25.45 5.17
C LEU A 80 -8.75 26.24 5.58
N PRO A 81 -9.18 27.28 4.84
CA PRO A 81 -10.52 27.85 4.92
C PRO A 81 -11.67 26.84 4.93
N LEU A 82 -11.65 25.92 3.98
CA LEU A 82 -12.71 24.91 3.84
C LEU A 82 -12.67 23.91 5.00
N LEU A 83 -11.48 23.64 5.54
CA LEU A 83 -11.28 22.86 6.76
C LEU A 83 -11.81 23.61 7.99
N SER A 84 -11.52 24.91 8.15
CA SER A 84 -11.98 25.70 9.29
C SER A 84 -13.49 25.89 9.31
N MET A 85 -14.13 25.94 8.14
CA MET A 85 -15.58 25.97 8.00
C MET A 85 -16.24 24.58 8.17
N GLY A 86 -15.47 23.52 8.40
CA GLY A 86 -16.00 22.16 8.58
C GLY A 86 -16.51 21.50 7.30
N VAL A 87 -16.24 22.07 6.12
CA VAL A 87 -16.68 21.52 4.82
C VAL A 87 -15.85 20.31 4.41
N ILE A 88 -14.54 20.33 4.71
CA ILE A 88 -13.60 19.25 4.38
C ILE A 88 -13.02 18.69 5.67
N LYS A 89 -12.95 17.36 5.79
CA LYS A 89 -12.31 16.66 6.91
C LYS A 89 -10.77 16.82 6.87
N PRO A 90 -10.06 16.70 8.02
CA PRO A 90 -8.60 16.86 8.06
C PRO A 90 -7.81 15.89 7.16
N PHE A 91 -8.27 14.64 7.03
CA PHE A 91 -7.54 13.58 6.33
C PHE A 91 -7.36 13.83 4.82
N PRO A 92 -8.40 14.19 4.03
CA PRO A 92 -8.24 14.64 2.65
C PRO A 92 -7.25 15.80 2.47
N VAL A 93 -7.31 16.82 3.35
CA VAL A 93 -6.40 17.98 3.29
C VAL A 93 -4.95 17.55 3.53
N PHE A 94 -4.71 16.68 4.52
CA PHE A 94 -3.40 16.12 4.78
C PHE A 94 -2.84 15.39 3.56
N LEU A 95 -3.62 14.52 2.90
CA LEU A 95 -3.16 13.79 1.71
C LEU A 95 -2.76 14.74 0.57
N ILE A 96 -3.56 15.78 0.32
CA ILE A 96 -3.28 16.75 -0.74
C ILE A 96 -1.99 17.52 -0.43
N PHE A 97 -1.81 18.02 0.79
CA PHE A 97 -0.58 18.72 1.19
C PHE A 97 0.64 17.82 1.24
N ALA A 98 0.54 16.62 1.80
CA ALA A 98 1.63 15.65 1.84
C ALA A 98 2.18 15.37 0.42
N ARG A 99 1.28 15.23 -0.57
CA ARG A 99 1.65 15.11 -1.98
C ARG A 99 2.40 16.33 -2.51
N GLU A 100 1.98 17.54 -2.16
CA GLU A 100 2.65 18.77 -2.62
C GLU A 100 4.09 18.87 -2.12
N PHE A 101 4.34 18.47 -0.86
CA PHE A 101 5.70 18.37 -0.31
C PHE A 101 6.49 17.24 -0.96
N ALA A 102 5.88 16.08 -1.16
CA ALA A 102 6.55 14.92 -1.77
C ALA A 102 7.05 15.21 -3.19
N ILE A 103 6.28 15.91 -4.03
CA ILE A 103 6.73 16.29 -5.38
C ILE A 103 7.86 17.31 -5.36
N MET A 104 7.86 18.24 -4.39
CA MET A 104 9.02 19.12 -4.22
C MET A 104 10.27 18.29 -3.89
N GLY A 105 10.15 17.31 -2.99
CA GLY A 105 11.22 16.36 -2.70
C GLY A 105 11.71 15.59 -3.94
N VAL A 106 10.79 15.06 -4.75
CA VAL A 106 11.13 14.35 -6.00
C VAL A 106 11.88 15.26 -6.98
N ARG A 107 11.43 16.52 -7.16
CA ARG A 107 12.08 17.49 -8.04
C ARG A 107 13.48 17.87 -7.54
N VAL A 108 13.66 18.05 -6.22
CA VAL A 108 14.98 18.30 -5.61
C VAL A 108 15.92 17.12 -5.82
N LEU A 109 15.44 15.89 -5.61
CA LEU A 109 16.22 14.67 -5.84
C LEU A 109 16.61 14.49 -7.31
N ALA A 110 15.74 14.89 -8.24
CA ALA A 110 16.04 14.90 -9.67
C ALA A 110 17.14 15.91 -10.01
N ALA A 111 17.02 17.15 -9.51
CA ALA A 111 18.00 18.20 -9.73
C ALA A 111 19.39 17.81 -9.21
N ARG A 112 19.47 17.17 -8.02
CA ARG A 112 20.73 16.61 -7.49
C ARG A 112 21.39 15.57 -8.39
N ARG A 113 20.60 14.92 -9.25
CA ARG A 113 21.04 13.90 -10.21
C ARG A 113 21.20 14.44 -11.63
N LYS A 114 21.21 15.76 -11.79
CA LYS A 114 21.40 16.48 -13.07
C LYS A 114 20.32 16.19 -14.12
N PHE A 115 19.09 15.91 -13.70
CA PHE A 115 17.95 15.85 -14.63
C PHE A 115 16.71 16.54 -14.04
N SER A 116 15.83 17.03 -14.91
CA SER A 116 14.58 17.67 -14.52
C SER A 116 13.38 16.73 -14.68
N VAL A 117 12.44 16.83 -13.74
CA VAL A 117 11.10 16.23 -13.87
C VAL A 117 10.15 17.34 -14.28
N GLU A 118 9.78 17.33 -15.55
CA GLU A 118 8.90 18.33 -16.16
C GLU A 118 7.45 18.17 -15.68
N ALA A 119 6.65 19.20 -15.92
CA ALA A 119 5.24 19.17 -15.57
C ALA A 119 4.46 18.20 -16.47
N SER A 120 3.94 17.13 -15.89
CA SER A 120 3.12 16.16 -16.63
C SER A 120 1.68 16.64 -16.83
N LEU A 121 0.98 16.03 -17.79
CA LEU A 121 -0.43 16.30 -18.08
C LEU A 121 -1.32 16.03 -16.85
N SER A 122 -1.01 14.97 -16.08
CA SER A 122 -1.75 14.63 -14.85
C SER A 122 -1.68 15.76 -13.80
N GLY A 123 -0.58 16.50 -13.74
CA GLY A 123 -0.44 17.69 -12.90
C GLY A 123 -1.39 18.82 -13.32
N LYS A 124 -1.60 19.01 -14.62
CA LYS A 124 -2.54 20.01 -15.15
C LYS A 124 -3.99 19.61 -14.90
N ILE A 125 -4.33 18.34 -15.14
CA ILE A 125 -5.65 17.78 -14.85
C ILE A 125 -5.96 17.92 -13.36
N LYS A 126 -5.00 17.62 -12.49
CA LYS A 126 -5.12 17.82 -11.04
C LYS A 126 -5.55 19.24 -10.70
N THR A 127 -4.86 20.26 -11.21
CA THR A 127 -5.22 21.66 -10.94
C THR A 127 -6.57 22.02 -11.54
N ALA A 128 -6.85 21.61 -12.78
CA ALA A 128 -8.11 21.88 -13.48
C ALA A 128 -9.34 21.24 -12.80
N VAL A 129 -9.16 20.15 -12.06
CA VAL A 129 -10.23 19.52 -11.26
C VAL A 129 -10.29 20.10 -9.84
N THR A 130 -9.14 20.33 -9.21
CA THR A 130 -9.08 20.73 -7.80
C THR A 130 -9.63 22.15 -7.58
N LEU A 131 -9.29 23.11 -8.45
CA LEU A 131 -9.68 24.50 -8.25
C LEU A 131 -11.21 24.70 -8.40
N PRO A 132 -11.89 24.20 -9.44
CA PRO A 132 -13.35 24.32 -9.52
C PRO A 132 -14.07 23.65 -8.36
N ILE A 133 -13.59 22.47 -7.91
CA ILE A 133 -14.20 21.79 -6.76
C ILE A 133 -14.06 22.63 -5.50
N CYS A 134 -12.90 23.24 -5.24
CA CYS A 134 -12.76 24.18 -4.11
C CYS A 134 -13.78 25.31 -4.19
N GLY A 135 -14.02 25.86 -5.39
CA GLY A 135 -15.03 26.91 -5.61
C GLY A 135 -16.45 26.45 -5.30
N ILE A 136 -16.82 25.23 -5.71
CA ILE A 136 -18.11 24.60 -5.38
C ILE A 136 -18.24 24.39 -3.88
N LEU A 137 -17.19 23.92 -3.21
CA LEU A 137 -17.18 23.66 -1.77
C LEU A 137 -17.37 24.93 -0.93
N PHE A 138 -16.99 26.11 -1.43
CA PHE A 138 -17.30 27.38 -0.76
C PHE A 138 -18.80 27.70 -0.68
N ALA A 139 -19.65 27.07 -1.49
CA ALA A 139 -21.10 27.25 -1.41
C ALA A 139 -21.78 26.43 -0.30
N ARG A 140 -21.07 25.45 0.30
CA ARG A 140 -21.64 24.49 1.25
C ARG A 140 -21.93 25.04 2.67
N PRO A 141 -21.10 25.91 3.29
CA PRO A 141 -21.36 26.39 4.64
C PRO A 141 -22.78 26.95 4.80
N THR A 142 -23.47 26.54 5.88
CA THR A 142 -24.77 27.09 6.26
C THR A 142 -24.57 28.47 6.86
N VAL A 143 -25.34 29.45 6.38
CA VAL A 143 -25.12 30.86 6.74
C VAL A 143 -26.42 31.48 7.24
N ILE A 144 -26.26 32.43 8.17
CA ILE A 144 -27.35 33.22 8.74
C ILE A 144 -27.95 34.09 7.62
N GLU A 145 -29.24 33.90 7.34
CA GLU A 145 -29.96 34.60 6.26
C GLU A 145 -29.92 36.12 6.43
N LEU A 146 -29.63 36.83 5.34
CA LEU A 146 -29.88 38.27 5.23
C LEU A 146 -31.17 38.50 4.44
N SER A 147 -32.04 39.35 4.97
CA SER A 147 -33.39 39.61 4.46
C SER A 147 -33.48 40.36 3.13
N SER A 148 -32.37 40.86 2.57
CA SER A 148 -32.40 41.65 1.33
C SER A 148 -31.07 41.64 0.56
N TYR A 149 -31.12 41.36 -0.75
CA TYR A 149 -29.98 41.45 -1.66
C TYR A 149 -30.34 42.16 -2.97
N PRO A 150 -29.38 42.83 -3.64
CA PRO A 150 -29.60 43.42 -4.95
C PRO A 150 -29.99 42.38 -6.01
N PHE A 151 -30.94 42.72 -6.88
CA PHE A 151 -31.48 41.81 -7.90
C PHE A 151 -30.40 41.19 -8.81
N TYR A 152 -29.34 41.93 -9.13
CA TYR A 152 -28.26 41.45 -10.00
C TYR A 152 -27.43 40.29 -9.42
N LEU A 153 -27.45 40.08 -8.09
CA LEU A 153 -26.80 38.94 -7.45
C LEU A 153 -27.70 37.69 -7.38
N SER A 154 -28.97 37.80 -7.76
CA SER A 154 -29.94 36.71 -7.68
C SER A 154 -29.51 35.41 -8.38
N PRO A 155 -28.85 35.42 -9.57
CA PRO A 155 -28.44 34.18 -10.21
C PRO A 155 -27.34 33.45 -9.42
N LEU A 156 -26.42 34.20 -8.81
CA LEU A 156 -25.32 33.64 -8.02
C LEU A 156 -25.83 33.06 -6.70
N ILE A 157 -26.79 33.73 -6.07
CA ILE A 157 -27.44 33.25 -4.84
C ILE A 157 -28.25 31.98 -5.14
N TRP A 158 -29.00 31.97 -6.24
CA TRP A 158 -29.70 30.77 -6.69
C TRP A 158 -28.73 29.60 -6.90
N LEU A 159 -27.61 29.83 -7.60
CA LEU A 159 -26.60 28.79 -7.84
C LEU A 159 -25.97 28.29 -6.54
N LYS A 160 -25.64 29.20 -5.61
CA LYS A 160 -25.11 28.86 -4.29
C LYS A 160 -26.09 27.98 -3.51
N ARG A 161 -27.38 28.35 -3.47
CA ARG A 161 -28.43 27.57 -2.78
C ARG A 161 -28.59 26.20 -3.41
N TRP A 162 -28.69 26.15 -4.75
CA TRP A 162 -28.78 24.91 -5.50
C TRP A 162 -27.63 23.96 -5.20
N VAL A 163 -26.39 24.47 -5.14
CA VAL A 163 -25.23 23.68 -4.71
C VAL A 163 -25.39 23.27 -3.25
N SER A 164 -25.62 24.22 -2.33
CA SER A 164 -25.77 23.96 -0.88
C SER A 164 -26.76 22.84 -0.56
N ASP A 165 -27.83 22.72 -1.33
CA ASP A 165 -28.90 21.72 -1.18
C ASP A 165 -28.54 20.34 -1.72
N TRP A 166 -27.37 20.17 -2.35
CA TRP A 166 -26.91 18.87 -2.80
C TRP A 166 -26.76 17.87 -1.64
N PRO A 167 -27.07 16.59 -1.88
CA PRO A 167 -26.82 15.52 -0.91
C PRO A 167 -25.34 15.46 -0.48
N ALA A 168 -25.12 15.10 0.79
CA ALA A 168 -23.77 15.01 1.37
C ALA A 168 -22.82 14.08 0.59
N PHE A 169 -23.34 12.99 0.00
CA PHE A 169 -22.52 12.05 -0.77
C PHE A 169 -21.88 12.69 -2.02
N ILE A 170 -22.52 13.70 -2.62
CA ILE A 170 -21.96 14.41 -3.78
C ILE A 170 -20.71 15.19 -3.35
N TYR A 171 -20.80 15.91 -2.24
CA TYR A 171 -19.68 16.67 -1.69
C TYR A 171 -18.51 15.77 -1.26
N GLU A 172 -18.81 14.68 -0.55
CA GLU A 172 -17.78 13.70 -0.19
C GLU A 172 -17.16 13.09 -1.45
N GLY A 173 -17.96 12.77 -2.47
CA GLY A 173 -17.50 12.30 -3.78
C GLY A 173 -16.54 13.29 -4.47
N LEU A 174 -16.87 14.58 -4.47
CA LEU A 174 -16.02 15.63 -5.04
C LEU A 174 -14.69 15.79 -4.27
N ILE A 175 -14.73 15.74 -2.94
CA ILE A 175 -13.51 15.79 -2.10
C ILE A 175 -12.61 14.59 -2.40
N TRP A 176 -13.18 13.38 -2.46
CA TRP A 176 -12.42 12.18 -2.78
C TRP A 176 -11.94 12.15 -4.22
N LEU A 177 -12.66 12.77 -5.16
CA LEU A 177 -12.20 12.99 -6.52
C LEU A 177 -10.95 13.89 -6.55
N MET A 178 -10.92 14.99 -5.78
CA MET A 178 -9.73 15.83 -5.65
C MET A 178 -8.53 15.03 -5.12
N VAL A 179 -8.75 14.23 -4.07
CA VAL A 179 -7.72 13.36 -3.51
C VAL A 179 -7.24 12.35 -4.55
N ALA A 180 -8.16 11.69 -5.25
CA ALA A 180 -7.84 10.68 -6.27
C ALA A 180 -6.99 11.26 -7.39
N VAL A 181 -7.40 12.38 -8.01
CA VAL A 181 -6.62 13.02 -9.09
C VAL A 181 -5.26 13.51 -8.56
N THR A 182 -5.21 13.96 -7.30
CA THR A 182 -3.96 14.36 -6.64
C THR A 182 -3.00 13.19 -6.47
N LEU A 183 -3.49 12.04 -6.00
CA LEU A 183 -2.69 10.82 -5.85
C LEU A 183 -2.29 10.21 -7.20
N LEU A 184 -3.18 10.20 -8.20
CA LEU A 184 -2.86 9.74 -9.55
C LEU A 184 -1.72 10.57 -10.16
N SER A 185 -1.77 11.90 -10.01
CA SER A 185 -0.67 12.74 -10.46
C SER A 185 0.63 12.49 -9.67
N PHE A 186 0.54 12.18 -8.37
CA PHE A 186 1.72 11.83 -7.58
C PHE A 186 2.40 10.57 -8.11
N ILE A 187 1.61 9.52 -8.36
CA ILE A 187 2.10 8.26 -8.92
C ILE A 187 2.79 8.52 -10.26
N ASP A 188 2.15 9.28 -11.16
CA ASP A 188 2.73 9.64 -12.46
C ASP A 188 4.09 10.37 -12.32
N TYR A 189 4.19 11.36 -11.43
CA TYR A 189 5.47 12.06 -11.18
C TYR A 189 6.55 11.13 -10.63
N VAL A 190 6.22 10.27 -9.67
CA VAL A 190 7.16 9.31 -9.07
C VAL A 190 7.62 8.29 -10.11
N VAL A 191 6.70 7.74 -10.90
CA VAL A 191 7.02 6.78 -11.97
C VAL A 191 7.89 7.42 -13.04
N ASN A 192 7.57 8.65 -13.50
CA ASN A 192 8.40 9.38 -14.46
C ASN A 192 9.81 9.66 -13.92
N PHE A 193 9.92 10.03 -12.64
CA PHE A 193 11.21 10.20 -11.98
C PHE A 193 12.00 8.88 -11.93
N MET A 194 11.37 7.78 -11.51
CA MET A 194 12.00 6.46 -11.45
C MET A 194 12.43 5.97 -12.83
N TRP A 195 11.61 6.20 -13.86
CA TRP A 195 11.90 5.86 -15.25
C TRP A 195 13.12 6.61 -15.77
N LYS A 196 13.13 7.96 -15.68
CA LYS A 196 14.29 8.78 -16.09
C LYS A 196 15.55 8.37 -15.35
N ARG A 197 15.45 8.10 -14.04
CA ARG A 197 16.55 7.58 -13.23
C ARG A 197 17.09 6.26 -13.79
N GLN A 198 16.22 5.31 -14.12
CA GLN A 198 16.64 4.00 -14.62
C GLN A 198 17.25 4.09 -16.04
N LEU A 199 16.77 4.99 -16.89
CA LEU A 199 17.40 5.26 -18.19
C LEU A 199 18.83 5.76 -18.02
N LEU A 200 19.07 6.71 -17.10
CA LEU A 200 20.41 7.23 -16.85
C LEU A 200 21.36 6.16 -16.30
N ILE A 201 20.91 5.34 -15.34
CA ILE A 201 21.71 4.25 -14.76
C ILE A 201 22.08 3.21 -15.82
N ASN A 202 21.15 2.89 -16.73
CA ASN A 202 21.35 1.88 -17.77
C ASN A 202 21.85 2.46 -19.09
N ARG A 203 22.51 3.62 -19.08
CA ARG A 203 23.11 4.27 -20.27
C ARG A 203 22.11 4.39 -21.44
N ASN A 204 20.89 4.84 -21.17
CA ASN A 204 19.77 4.96 -22.11
C ASN A 204 19.27 3.66 -22.76
N ASN A 205 19.65 2.48 -22.25
CA ASN A 205 19.04 1.22 -22.66
C ASN A 205 17.62 1.09 -22.08
N LYS A 206 16.60 1.28 -22.93
CA LYS A 206 15.19 1.25 -22.54
C LYS A 206 14.74 -0.10 -22.00
N GLU A 207 15.26 -1.22 -22.51
CA GLU A 207 14.85 -2.54 -22.05
C GLU A 207 15.34 -2.83 -20.63
N ASN A 208 16.63 -2.56 -20.36
CA ASN A 208 17.20 -2.75 -19.04
C ASN A 208 16.58 -1.80 -18.01
N ALA A 209 16.30 -0.55 -18.41
CA ALA A 209 15.59 0.40 -17.56
C ALA A 209 14.17 -0.06 -17.22
N LYS A 210 13.44 -0.62 -18.19
CA LYS A 210 12.10 -1.20 -17.98
C LYS A 210 12.16 -2.40 -17.03
N LYS A 211 13.08 -3.34 -17.25
CA LYS A 211 13.29 -4.49 -16.34
C LYS A 211 13.61 -4.03 -14.92
N ALA A 212 14.49 -3.04 -14.77
CA ALA A 212 14.84 -2.48 -13.46
C ALA A 212 13.65 -1.80 -12.78
N LEU A 213 12.82 -1.04 -13.52
CA LEU A 213 11.61 -0.42 -12.98
C LEU A 213 10.58 -1.48 -12.55
N LEU A 214 10.35 -2.49 -13.40
CA LEU A 214 9.43 -3.59 -13.11
C LEU A 214 9.87 -4.43 -11.91
N SER A 215 11.17 -4.52 -11.63
CA SER A 215 11.70 -5.22 -10.45
C SER A 215 11.26 -4.61 -9.11
N TYR A 216 10.82 -3.36 -9.08
CA TYR A 216 10.28 -2.76 -7.85
C TYR A 216 8.93 -3.37 -7.43
N ILE A 217 8.16 -3.93 -8.37
CA ILE A 217 6.85 -4.55 -8.09
C ILE A 217 7.01 -5.76 -7.15
N PRO A 218 7.77 -6.83 -7.52
CA PRO A 218 7.95 -7.96 -6.62
C PRO A 218 8.64 -7.56 -5.32
N ASN A 219 9.64 -6.67 -5.35
CA ASN A 219 10.31 -6.19 -4.13
C ASN A 219 9.32 -5.50 -3.16
N THR A 220 8.34 -4.76 -3.67
CA THR A 220 7.31 -4.12 -2.83
C THR A 220 6.40 -5.16 -2.18
N ILE A 221 6.07 -6.23 -2.92
CA ILE A 221 5.27 -7.34 -2.39
C ILE A 221 6.06 -8.07 -1.28
N SER A 222 7.35 -8.34 -1.45
CA SER A 222 8.20 -8.92 -0.39
C SER A 222 8.30 -7.99 0.83
N MET A 223 8.35 -6.67 0.63
CA MET A 223 8.30 -5.70 1.73
C MET A 223 6.94 -5.70 2.45
N LEU A 224 5.83 -5.88 1.73
CA LEU A 224 4.51 -6.04 2.35
C LEU A 224 4.40 -7.35 3.13
N ASN A 225 4.96 -8.45 2.62
CA ASN A 225 5.10 -9.71 3.36
C ASN A 225 5.82 -9.47 4.71
N MET A 226 7.00 -8.84 4.67
CA MET A 226 7.74 -8.46 5.88
C MET A 226 6.90 -7.60 6.83
N GLY A 227 6.13 -6.64 6.29
CA GLY A 227 5.19 -5.82 7.06
C GLY A 227 4.12 -6.66 7.77
N CYS A 228 3.53 -7.65 7.10
CA CYS A 228 2.59 -8.60 7.71
C CYS A 228 3.23 -9.35 8.88
N GLY A 229 4.48 -9.80 8.75
CA GLY A 229 5.23 -10.44 9.83
C GLY A 229 5.45 -9.52 11.04
N ILE A 230 5.86 -8.28 10.83
CA ILE A 230 6.07 -7.29 11.91
C ILE A 230 4.75 -6.97 12.63
N VAL A 231 3.68 -6.69 11.87
CA VAL A 231 2.37 -6.39 12.47
C VAL A 231 1.81 -7.61 13.20
N SER A 232 2.06 -8.84 12.70
CA SER A 232 1.70 -10.08 13.40
C SER A 232 2.40 -10.19 14.76
N ILE A 233 3.68 -9.85 14.86
CA ILE A 233 4.42 -9.84 16.14
C ILE A 233 3.77 -8.83 17.10
N ILE A 234 3.49 -7.61 16.64
CA ILE A 234 2.85 -6.56 17.45
C ILE A 234 1.46 -7.02 17.95
N LEU A 235 0.64 -7.60 17.08
CA LEU A 235 -0.68 -8.12 17.46
C LEU A 235 -0.58 -9.30 18.42
N SER A 236 0.45 -10.15 18.27
CA SER A 236 0.70 -11.24 19.21
C SER A 236 1.02 -10.72 20.61
N LEU A 237 1.86 -9.68 20.71
CA LEU A 237 2.18 -8.99 21.96
C LEU A 237 0.94 -8.35 22.61
N ASN A 238 0.02 -7.82 21.79
CA ASN A 238 -1.28 -7.31 22.24
C ASN A 238 -2.32 -8.42 22.51
N ASN A 239 -1.90 -9.69 22.60
CA ASN A 239 -2.74 -10.86 22.86
C ASN A 239 -3.84 -11.12 21.81
N ASN A 240 -3.75 -10.50 20.63
CA ASN A 240 -4.66 -10.70 19.51
C ASN A 240 -4.12 -11.79 18.56
N LEU A 241 -3.95 -13.00 19.12
CA LEU A 241 -3.21 -14.11 18.52
C LEU A 241 -3.90 -14.65 17.24
N LYS A 242 -5.23 -14.61 17.16
CA LYS A 242 -5.97 -15.07 15.98
C LYS A 242 -5.74 -14.16 14.77
N ILE A 243 -5.78 -12.84 14.96
CA ILE A 243 -5.51 -11.90 13.86
C ILE A 243 -4.02 -11.95 13.48
N ALA A 244 -3.13 -12.11 14.46
CA ALA A 244 -1.71 -12.31 14.21
C ALA A 244 -1.44 -13.55 13.32
N ALA A 245 -2.09 -14.68 13.60
CA ALA A 245 -2.01 -15.89 12.77
C ALA A 245 -2.54 -15.64 11.34
N GLY A 246 -3.63 -14.88 11.21
CA GLY A 246 -4.17 -14.47 9.91
C GLY A 246 -3.19 -13.63 9.08
N LEU A 247 -2.44 -12.73 9.70
CA LEU A 247 -1.41 -11.93 9.03
C LEU A 247 -0.22 -12.76 8.53
N ILE A 248 0.17 -13.81 9.26
CA ILE A 248 1.23 -14.74 8.79
C ILE A 248 0.76 -15.46 7.52
N ILE A 249 -0.50 -15.90 7.49
CA ILE A 249 -1.10 -16.52 6.29
C ILE A 249 -1.17 -15.50 5.14
N ALA A 250 -1.55 -14.25 5.42
CA ALA A 250 -1.53 -13.19 4.41
C ALA A 250 -0.11 -12.95 3.85
N GLY A 251 0.91 -12.94 4.70
CA GLY A 251 2.32 -12.87 4.29
C GLY A 251 2.75 -14.04 3.40
N MET A 252 2.28 -15.27 3.71
CA MET A 252 2.48 -16.45 2.85
C MET A 252 1.89 -16.30 1.45
N ILE A 253 0.76 -15.63 1.31
CA ILE A 253 0.16 -15.35 -0.01
C ILE A 253 1.05 -14.35 -0.77
N LEU A 254 1.52 -13.29 -0.11
CA LEU A 254 2.37 -12.26 -0.71
C LEU A 254 3.70 -12.85 -1.19
N ASP A 255 4.34 -13.72 -0.40
CA ASP A 255 5.52 -14.53 -0.77
C ASP A 255 5.25 -15.47 -1.97
N GLY A 256 4.05 -16.05 -2.03
CA GLY A 256 3.64 -16.81 -3.21
C GLY A 256 3.48 -15.95 -4.47
N LEU A 257 3.18 -14.66 -4.32
CA LEU A 257 2.88 -13.73 -5.40
C LEU A 257 4.13 -13.02 -5.94
N ASP A 258 5.04 -12.55 -5.09
CA ASP A 258 6.27 -11.87 -5.53
C ASP A 258 7.15 -12.76 -6.41
N GLY A 259 7.36 -14.03 -6.04
CA GLY A 259 8.13 -14.99 -6.82
C GLY A 259 7.46 -15.38 -8.14
N LYS A 260 6.11 -15.39 -8.20
CA LYS A 260 5.37 -15.58 -9.46
C LYS A 260 5.44 -14.35 -10.36
N ILE A 261 5.31 -13.15 -9.79
CA ILE A 261 5.36 -11.89 -10.51
C ILE A 261 6.77 -11.63 -11.05
N ALA A 262 7.82 -11.87 -10.24
CA ALA A 262 9.21 -11.75 -10.66
C ALA A 262 9.53 -12.65 -11.87
N ARG A 263 9.05 -13.91 -11.84
CA ARG A 263 9.18 -14.86 -12.96
C ARG A 263 8.42 -14.38 -14.20
N ARG A 264 7.16 -13.97 -14.07
CA ARG A 264 6.35 -13.46 -15.20
C ARG A 264 6.94 -12.22 -15.84
N LEU A 265 7.54 -11.34 -15.04
CA LEU A 265 8.16 -10.11 -15.53
C LEU A 265 9.60 -10.32 -16.01
N ASN A 266 10.18 -11.52 -15.83
CA ASN A 266 11.59 -11.82 -16.09
C ASN A 266 12.54 -10.82 -15.40
N THR A 267 12.23 -10.45 -14.16
CA THR A 267 12.97 -9.47 -13.36
C THR A 267 13.52 -10.11 -12.10
N TYR A 268 14.74 -10.65 -12.17
CA TYR A 268 15.47 -11.14 -11.01
C TYR A 268 16.44 -10.06 -10.54
N SER A 269 16.41 -9.72 -9.25
CA SER A 269 17.36 -8.77 -8.67
C SER A 269 18.03 -9.34 -7.42
N LYS A 270 19.36 -9.17 -7.32
CA LYS A 270 20.12 -9.60 -6.12
C LYS A 270 19.62 -8.91 -4.85
N PHE A 271 19.13 -7.68 -4.98
CA PHE A 271 18.53 -6.94 -3.88
C PHE A 271 17.18 -7.55 -3.46
N GLY A 272 16.32 -7.89 -4.42
CA GLY A 272 15.05 -8.57 -4.18
C GLY A 272 15.25 -9.88 -3.44
N ALA A 273 16.18 -10.74 -3.89
CA ALA A 273 16.49 -11.99 -3.19
C ALA A 273 16.97 -11.80 -1.73
N LYS A 274 17.66 -10.69 -1.44
CA LYS A 274 18.06 -10.33 -0.06
C LYS A 274 16.89 -9.80 0.78
N ILE A 275 15.91 -9.14 0.17
CA ILE A 275 14.70 -8.70 0.88
C ILE A 275 13.81 -9.91 1.15
N ASP A 276 13.59 -10.73 0.14
CA ASP A 276 12.81 -11.97 0.16
C ASP A 276 13.24 -12.88 1.32
N SER A 277 14.52 -13.27 1.36
CA SER A 277 15.08 -14.07 2.46
C SER A 277 14.93 -13.45 3.86
N LYS A 278 14.95 -12.12 3.97
CA LYS A 278 14.71 -11.42 5.25
C LYS A 278 13.23 -11.38 5.61
N ALA A 279 12.37 -11.15 4.62
CA ALA A 279 10.92 -11.15 4.79
C ALA A 279 10.46 -12.55 5.26
N ASP A 280 10.96 -13.61 4.63
CA ASP A 280 10.71 -14.99 5.03
C ASP A 280 11.10 -15.28 6.46
N TYR A 281 12.28 -14.83 6.88
CA TYR A 281 12.74 -15.08 8.25
C TYR A 281 11.88 -14.34 9.29
N ILE A 282 11.38 -13.14 8.96
CA ILE A 282 10.51 -12.37 9.85
C ILE A 282 9.10 -12.95 9.88
N THR A 283 8.49 -13.22 8.72
CA THR A 283 7.10 -13.68 8.62
C THR A 283 6.94 -15.15 8.97
N PHE A 284 7.88 -16.01 8.61
CA PHE A 284 7.78 -17.46 8.85
C PHE A 284 8.68 -17.97 9.97
N GLY A 285 9.60 -17.14 10.48
CA GLY A 285 10.44 -17.46 11.64
C GLY A 285 9.99 -16.73 12.89
N PHE A 286 10.21 -15.41 12.93
CA PHE A 286 9.92 -14.60 14.11
C PHE A 286 8.43 -14.55 14.46
N ALA A 287 7.55 -14.23 13.50
CA ALA A 287 6.13 -14.08 13.81
C ALA A 287 5.49 -15.36 14.39
N PRO A 288 5.70 -16.57 13.82
CA PRO A 288 5.19 -17.80 14.42
C PRO A 288 5.88 -18.15 15.74
N ALA A 289 7.17 -17.86 15.92
CA ALA A 289 7.87 -18.09 17.20
C ALA A 289 7.25 -17.27 18.34
N PHE A 290 7.01 -15.97 18.12
CA PHE A 290 6.32 -15.11 19.09
C PHE A 290 4.91 -15.61 19.38
N LEU A 291 4.21 -16.02 18.33
CA LEU A 291 2.85 -16.53 18.41
C LEU A 291 2.77 -17.85 19.20
N ILE A 292 3.71 -18.80 19.02
CA ILE A 292 3.83 -20.01 19.84
C ILE A 292 4.08 -19.65 21.31
N GLY A 293 5.11 -18.83 21.57
CA GLY A 293 5.53 -18.51 22.93
C GLY A 293 4.42 -17.81 23.72
N LEU A 294 3.79 -16.80 23.11
CA LEU A 294 2.72 -16.04 23.76
C LEU A 294 1.42 -16.84 23.86
N TYR A 295 1.13 -17.75 22.93
CA TYR A 295 -0.02 -18.66 23.05
C TYR A 295 0.16 -19.63 24.22
N CYS A 296 1.32 -20.29 24.31
CA CYS A 296 1.65 -21.19 25.42
C CYS A 296 1.58 -20.48 26.78
N GLN A 297 2.10 -19.25 26.87
CA GLN A 297 2.08 -18.47 28.10
C GLN A 297 0.68 -17.96 28.46
N ASN A 298 0.00 -17.26 27.55
CA ASN A 298 -1.21 -16.50 27.88
C ASN A 298 -2.50 -17.32 27.78
N ARG A 299 -2.53 -18.40 26.99
CA ARG A 299 -3.73 -19.22 26.77
C ARG A 299 -3.65 -20.58 27.43
N LEU A 300 -2.49 -21.23 27.34
CA LEU A 300 -2.27 -22.56 27.93
C LEU A 300 -1.69 -22.51 29.35
N LEU A 301 -1.37 -21.31 29.87
CA LEU A 301 -0.81 -21.08 31.20
C LEU A 301 0.46 -21.91 31.48
N MET A 302 1.25 -22.18 30.45
CA MET A 302 2.48 -22.97 30.56
C MET A 302 3.60 -22.16 31.25
N PRO A 303 4.53 -22.83 31.95
CA PRO A 303 5.70 -22.19 32.54
C PRO A 303 6.47 -21.37 31.50
N TYR A 304 6.84 -20.15 31.88
CA TYR A 304 7.51 -19.16 31.01
C TYR A 304 8.70 -19.74 30.24
N TYR A 305 9.56 -20.49 30.91
CA TYR A 305 10.76 -21.10 30.31
C TYR A 305 10.44 -22.13 29.23
N ILE A 306 9.37 -22.91 29.39
CA ILE A 306 8.94 -23.91 28.38
C ILE A 306 8.41 -23.19 27.14
N SER A 307 7.57 -22.17 27.35
CA SER A 307 6.97 -21.38 26.28
C SER A 307 8.04 -20.67 25.42
N ILE A 308 9.02 -20.03 26.06
CA ILE A 308 10.12 -19.36 25.36
C ILE A 308 11.09 -20.36 24.74
N GLY A 309 11.40 -21.46 25.43
CA GLY A 309 12.26 -22.52 24.89
C GLY A 309 11.72 -23.04 23.56
N LEU A 310 10.40 -23.33 23.50
CA LEU A 310 9.75 -23.79 22.27
C LEU A 310 9.80 -22.74 21.15
N ALA A 311 9.57 -21.46 21.48
CA ALA A 311 9.66 -20.36 20.52
C ALA A 311 11.08 -20.19 19.93
N ILE A 312 12.11 -20.25 20.79
CA ILE A 312 13.51 -20.15 20.37
C ILE A 312 13.90 -21.33 19.48
N LEU A 313 13.51 -22.55 19.85
CA LEU A 313 13.78 -23.75 19.05
C LEU A 313 13.11 -23.68 17.68
N TYR A 314 11.88 -23.18 17.61
CA TYR A 314 11.20 -22.93 16.34
C TYR A 314 11.94 -21.93 15.46
N LEU A 315 12.34 -20.79 16.04
CA LEU A 315 13.09 -19.77 15.31
C LEU A 315 14.44 -20.30 14.80
N ALA A 316 15.13 -21.09 15.62
CA ALA A 316 16.40 -21.73 15.27
C ALA A 316 16.23 -22.75 14.14
N SER A 317 15.17 -23.56 14.16
CA SER A 317 14.89 -24.51 13.07
C SER A 317 14.61 -23.81 11.74
N VAL A 318 13.88 -22.69 11.77
CA VAL A 318 13.64 -21.89 10.55
C VAL A 318 14.93 -21.29 10.02
N TYR A 319 15.77 -20.72 10.89
CA TYR A 319 17.07 -20.17 10.48
C TYR A 319 17.97 -21.24 9.84
N PHE A 320 18.09 -22.39 10.48
CA PHE A 320 18.88 -23.50 9.97
C PHE A 320 18.36 -24.01 8.61
N ARG A 321 17.04 -24.11 8.44
CA ARG A 321 16.41 -24.48 7.17
C ARG A 321 16.69 -23.47 6.06
N LEU A 322 16.56 -22.16 6.34
CA LEU A 322 16.84 -21.10 5.37
C LEU A 322 18.33 -21.05 5.00
N TRP A 323 19.23 -21.21 5.98
CA TRP A 323 20.67 -21.32 5.75
C TRP A 323 21.02 -22.51 4.84
N ARG A 324 20.44 -23.69 5.11
CA ARG A 324 20.63 -24.90 4.29
C ARG A 324 20.18 -24.66 2.85
N PHE A 325 18.98 -24.09 2.66
CA PHE A 325 18.46 -23.76 1.33
C PHE A 325 19.38 -22.80 0.55
N ASN A 326 19.92 -21.78 1.23
CA ASN A 326 20.85 -20.83 0.62
C ASN A 326 22.20 -21.46 0.23
N LYS A 327 22.63 -22.53 0.91
CA LYS A 327 23.91 -23.21 0.65
C LYS A 327 23.81 -24.31 -0.41
N GLU A 328 22.71 -25.08 -0.41
CA GLU A 328 22.52 -26.26 -1.28
C GLU A 328 22.03 -25.93 -2.69
N GLY A 329 21.64 -24.66 -2.95
CA GLY A 329 21.16 -24.20 -4.25
C GLY A 329 19.74 -24.70 -4.59
N HIS A 330 19.26 -24.38 -5.78
CA HIS A 330 17.95 -24.84 -6.27
C HIS A 330 18.01 -26.33 -6.62
N GLN A 331 17.71 -27.20 -5.66
CA GLN A 331 17.49 -28.63 -5.90
C GLN A 331 16.01 -28.90 -6.25
N GLU A 332 15.74 -30.01 -6.96
CA GLU A 332 14.38 -30.39 -7.41
C GLU A 332 13.41 -30.71 -6.24
N ASP A 333 13.95 -31.05 -5.06
CA ASP A 333 13.22 -31.32 -3.81
C ASP A 333 13.85 -30.52 -2.65
N PHE A 334 13.03 -30.11 -1.68
CA PHE A 334 13.48 -29.49 -0.43
C PHE A 334 13.91 -30.55 0.59
N SER A 335 15.07 -30.35 1.23
CA SER A 335 15.53 -31.13 2.38
C SER A 335 14.99 -30.55 3.70
N GLY A 336 13.91 -31.15 4.22
CA GLY A 336 13.18 -30.71 5.42
C GLY A 336 11.90 -29.92 5.10
N LEU A 337 11.03 -29.77 6.11
CA LEU A 337 9.74 -29.07 5.96
C LEU A 337 9.96 -27.60 5.55
N PRO A 338 9.31 -27.10 4.48
CA PRO A 338 9.43 -25.69 4.10
C PRO A 338 8.94 -24.73 5.19
N SER A 339 9.70 -23.67 5.47
CA SER A 339 9.35 -22.70 6.52
C SER A 339 7.99 -22.01 6.34
N PRO A 340 7.52 -21.63 5.12
CA PRO A 340 6.17 -21.07 4.97
C PRO A 340 5.08 -22.07 5.38
N ILE A 341 5.30 -23.36 5.15
CA ILE A 341 4.34 -24.42 5.47
C ILE A 341 4.36 -24.73 6.96
N GLY A 342 5.53 -24.77 7.58
CA GLY A 342 5.58 -24.90 9.03
C GLY A 342 4.98 -23.69 9.75
N ALA A 343 5.10 -22.47 9.21
CA ALA A 343 4.39 -21.30 9.73
C ALA A 343 2.86 -21.45 9.58
N LEU A 344 2.40 -21.96 8.43
CA LEU A 344 0.99 -22.30 8.23
C LEU A 344 0.48 -23.34 9.24
N PHE A 345 1.29 -24.33 9.60
CA PHE A 345 0.91 -25.35 10.59
C PHE A 345 0.85 -24.81 12.01
N VAL A 346 1.73 -23.88 12.37
CA VAL A 346 1.60 -23.12 13.61
C VAL A 346 0.25 -22.40 13.63
N CYS A 347 -0.10 -21.66 12.56
CA CYS A 347 -1.38 -20.97 12.47
C CYS A 347 -2.57 -21.94 12.54
N ALA A 348 -2.52 -23.06 11.82
CA ALA A 348 -3.56 -24.09 11.84
C ALA A 348 -3.75 -24.71 13.24
N SER A 349 -2.65 -24.92 13.97
CA SER A 349 -2.70 -25.43 15.36
C SER A 349 -3.42 -24.47 16.30
N ILE A 350 -3.33 -23.14 16.10
CA ILE A 350 -4.06 -22.13 16.88
C ILE A 350 -5.55 -22.08 16.53
N PHE A 351 -5.90 -22.23 15.25
CA PHE A 351 -7.29 -22.11 14.83
C PHE A 351 -8.12 -23.37 15.13
N SER A 352 -7.47 -24.51 15.35
CA SER A 352 -8.11 -25.82 15.51
C SER A 352 -8.29 -26.24 16.98
N TRP A 353 -8.99 -27.35 17.19
CA TRP A 353 -9.18 -28.00 18.48
C TRP A 353 -7.86 -28.45 19.15
N ILE A 354 -6.75 -28.54 18.39
CA ILE A 354 -5.40 -28.77 18.93
C ILE A 354 -5.04 -27.70 19.97
N SER A 355 -5.54 -26.48 19.76
CA SER A 355 -5.29 -25.33 20.63
C SER A 355 -5.91 -25.46 22.04
N GLU A 356 -6.84 -26.40 22.24
CA GLU A 356 -7.51 -26.63 23.53
C GLU A 356 -6.65 -27.46 24.49
N SER A 357 -5.74 -28.29 23.97
CA SER A 357 -4.89 -29.16 24.79
C SER A 357 -3.42 -28.70 24.75
N PRO A 358 -2.82 -28.32 25.89
CA PRO A 358 -1.44 -27.86 25.93
C PRO A 358 -0.44 -28.86 25.35
N TRP A 359 -0.60 -30.14 25.67
CA TRP A 359 0.29 -31.20 25.22
C TRP A 359 0.18 -31.46 23.71
N MET A 360 -1.03 -31.36 23.14
CA MET A 360 -1.22 -31.50 21.70
C MET A 360 -0.60 -30.32 20.96
N PHE A 361 -0.82 -29.10 21.45
CA PHE A 361 -0.23 -27.90 20.86
C PHE A 361 1.30 -27.96 20.89
N ILE A 362 1.90 -28.33 22.02
CA ILE A 362 3.35 -28.51 22.14
C ILE A 362 3.84 -29.62 21.21
N GLY A 363 3.20 -30.81 21.25
CA GLY A 363 3.61 -31.96 20.45
C GLY A 363 3.63 -31.67 18.95
N VAL A 364 2.61 -30.97 18.45
CA VAL A 364 2.52 -30.56 17.05
C VAL A 364 3.61 -29.56 16.67
N ASN A 365 3.92 -28.60 17.53
CA ASN A 365 4.96 -27.60 17.27
C ASN A 365 6.38 -28.18 17.41
N VAL A 366 6.59 -29.14 18.31
CA VAL A 366 7.84 -29.94 18.38
C VAL A 366 8.01 -30.77 17.12
N LEU A 367 6.94 -31.42 16.63
CA LEU A 367 6.97 -32.15 15.36
C LEU A 367 7.35 -31.23 14.19
N ASN A 368 6.77 -30.03 14.12
CA ASN A 368 7.15 -29.01 13.12
C ASN A 368 8.66 -28.71 13.16
N ILE A 369 9.22 -28.49 14.35
CA ILE A 369 10.65 -28.21 14.55
C ILE A 369 11.50 -29.37 14.04
N ILE A 370 11.18 -30.60 14.44
CA ILE A 370 11.92 -31.81 14.02
C ILE A 370 11.88 -31.95 12.50
N LEU A 371 10.71 -31.80 11.88
CA LEU A 371 10.54 -31.95 10.44
C LEU A 371 11.28 -30.87 9.64
N MET A 372 11.36 -29.63 10.14
CA MET A 372 12.15 -28.57 9.50
C MET A 372 13.65 -28.85 9.50
N VAL A 373 14.17 -29.46 10.58
CA VAL A 373 15.60 -29.79 10.71
C VAL A 373 15.96 -31.09 10.00
N SER A 374 14.97 -31.99 9.82
CA SER A 374 15.14 -33.30 9.18
C SER A 374 15.69 -33.24 7.75
N TRP A 375 16.15 -34.40 7.26
CA TRP A 375 16.60 -34.62 5.88
C TRP A 375 15.51 -35.22 4.99
N LEU A 376 14.24 -35.20 5.44
CA LEU A 376 13.12 -35.72 4.66
C LEU A 376 12.89 -34.86 3.42
N LYS A 377 12.71 -35.50 2.26
CA LYS A 377 12.51 -34.78 1.00
C LYS A 377 11.05 -34.37 0.83
N TYR A 378 10.83 -33.08 0.65
CA TYR A 378 9.52 -32.49 0.34
C TYR A 378 9.53 -31.90 -1.07
N PRO A 379 8.46 -32.07 -1.86
CA PRO A 379 8.43 -31.62 -3.25
C PRO A 379 8.51 -30.08 -3.37
N HIS A 380 9.36 -29.59 -4.26
CA HIS A 380 9.43 -28.17 -4.62
C HIS A 380 8.21 -27.76 -5.46
N ASN A 381 7.83 -26.48 -5.48
CA ASN A 381 6.59 -26.00 -6.10
C ASN A 381 6.52 -26.29 -7.63
N GLU A 382 7.67 -26.40 -8.29
CA GLU A 382 7.80 -26.71 -9.73
C GLU A 382 7.63 -28.20 -10.06
N THR A 383 8.03 -29.10 -9.15
CA THR A 383 7.80 -30.55 -9.23
C THR A 383 6.44 -30.96 -8.66
N ALA A 384 5.91 -30.21 -7.68
CA ALA A 384 4.59 -30.42 -7.08
C ALA A 384 3.46 -30.27 -8.10
N HIS A 385 3.58 -29.38 -9.09
CA HIS A 385 2.57 -29.25 -10.16
C HIS A 385 2.52 -30.46 -11.11
N LYS A 386 3.60 -31.25 -11.20
CA LYS A 386 3.68 -32.47 -12.00
C LYS A 386 3.12 -33.70 -11.26
N LYS A 387 3.13 -33.69 -9.92
CA LYS A 387 2.58 -34.78 -9.08
C LYS A 387 1.04 -34.69 -9.00
N LYS A 388 0.34 -35.80 -9.25
CA LYS A 388 -1.14 -35.84 -9.35
C LYS A 388 -1.82 -35.38 -8.06
N LEU A 389 -1.27 -35.77 -6.91
CA LEU A 389 -1.76 -35.41 -5.58
C LEU A 389 -1.74 -33.89 -5.32
N PHE A 390 -0.60 -33.24 -5.57
CA PHE A 390 -0.41 -31.80 -5.28
C PHE A 390 -1.14 -30.87 -6.26
N ARG A 391 -1.50 -31.36 -7.44
CA ARG A 391 -2.39 -30.64 -8.37
C ARG A 391 -3.82 -30.52 -7.83
N HIS A 392 -4.35 -31.56 -7.19
CA HIS A 392 -5.66 -31.52 -6.56
C HIS A 392 -5.67 -30.77 -5.22
N LEU A 393 -4.51 -30.60 -4.56
CA LEU A 393 -4.38 -29.85 -3.31
C LEU A 393 -4.37 -28.31 -3.46
N LYS A 394 -4.15 -27.77 -4.66
CA LYS A 394 -4.12 -26.30 -4.86
C LYS A 394 -5.46 -25.62 -4.58
N ILE A 395 -6.54 -26.26 -5.01
CA ILE A 395 -7.91 -25.77 -4.86
C ILE A 395 -8.30 -25.73 -3.37
N PRO A 396 -8.16 -26.82 -2.57
CA PRO A 396 -8.47 -26.77 -1.15
C PRO A 396 -7.55 -25.83 -0.35
N VAL A 397 -6.28 -25.65 -0.72
CA VAL A 397 -5.40 -24.63 -0.11
C VAL A 397 -5.91 -23.21 -0.41
N LEU A 398 -6.27 -22.91 -1.65
CA LEU A 398 -6.82 -21.61 -2.04
C LEU A 398 -8.17 -21.34 -1.35
N ILE A 399 -9.00 -22.36 -1.22
CA ILE A 399 -10.28 -22.33 -0.49
C ILE A 399 -10.01 -22.07 1.00
N ALA A 400 -9.11 -22.82 1.65
CA ALA A 400 -8.78 -22.60 3.05
C ALA A 400 -8.26 -21.17 3.31
N ILE A 401 -7.41 -20.65 2.43
CA ILE A 401 -6.90 -19.28 2.49
C ILE A 401 -8.03 -18.25 2.33
N THR A 402 -8.89 -18.42 1.32
CA THR A 402 -10.03 -17.53 1.06
C THR A 402 -10.99 -17.51 2.24
N PHE A 403 -11.21 -18.66 2.86
CA PHE A 403 -12.12 -18.75 3.99
C PHE A 403 -11.52 -18.23 5.31
N VAL A 404 -10.21 -18.33 5.53
CA VAL A 404 -9.53 -17.61 6.64
C VAL A 404 -9.72 -16.11 6.49
N PHE A 405 -9.66 -15.59 5.26
CA PHE A 405 -9.96 -14.19 4.97
C PHE A 405 -11.45 -13.84 5.19
N LEU A 406 -12.38 -14.71 4.81
CA LEU A 406 -13.81 -14.51 5.07
C LEU A 406 -14.16 -14.55 6.58
N ARG A 407 -13.45 -15.38 7.37
CA ARG A 407 -13.58 -15.37 8.83
C ARG A 407 -13.11 -14.05 9.44
N TYR A 408 -12.06 -13.43 8.89
CA TYR A 408 -11.62 -12.09 9.27
C TYR A 408 -12.69 -11.02 8.98
N MET A 409 -13.53 -11.23 7.96
CA MET A 409 -14.69 -10.36 7.67
C MET A 409 -15.91 -10.63 8.58
N GLY A 410 -15.80 -11.51 9.58
CA GLY A 410 -16.84 -11.76 10.59
C GLY A 410 -17.83 -12.89 10.26
N ILE A 411 -17.55 -13.72 9.23
CA ILE A 411 -18.41 -14.85 8.87
C ILE A 411 -17.99 -16.08 9.69
N GLU A 412 -18.60 -16.26 10.87
CA GLU A 412 -18.23 -17.33 11.81
C GLU A 412 -18.74 -18.72 11.41
N SER A 413 -19.82 -18.81 10.63
CA SER A 413 -20.52 -20.06 10.29
C SER A 413 -19.68 -21.07 9.51
N LEU A 414 -18.57 -20.64 8.91
CA LEU A 414 -17.67 -21.49 8.12
C LEU A 414 -16.40 -21.91 8.88
N GLY A 415 -16.20 -21.45 10.12
CA GLY A 415 -14.95 -21.62 10.86
C GLY A 415 -14.54 -23.08 11.09
N GLN A 416 -15.49 -23.96 11.43
CA GLN A 416 -15.22 -25.37 11.72
C GLN A 416 -14.73 -26.13 10.46
N PHE A 417 -15.38 -25.87 9.32
CA PHE A 417 -15.02 -26.50 8.04
C PHE A 417 -13.60 -26.13 7.62
N VAL A 418 -13.24 -24.85 7.74
CA VAL A 418 -11.90 -24.34 7.39
C VAL A 418 -10.82 -24.96 8.26
N ASN A 419 -11.08 -25.08 9.55
CA ASN A 419 -10.16 -25.71 10.49
C ASN A 419 -9.92 -27.18 10.11
N ASN A 420 -10.97 -27.92 9.76
CA ASN A 420 -10.85 -29.32 9.32
C ASN A 420 -10.10 -29.46 7.99
N VAL A 421 -10.31 -28.53 7.05
CA VAL A 421 -9.53 -28.47 5.80
C VAL A 421 -8.06 -28.19 6.11
N LEU A 422 -7.73 -27.22 6.96
CA LEU A 422 -6.33 -26.93 7.32
C LEU A 422 -5.64 -28.11 8.01
N LEU A 423 -6.34 -28.79 8.92
CA LEU A 423 -5.83 -29.98 9.59
C LEU A 423 -5.62 -31.17 8.63
N SER A 424 -6.57 -31.41 7.71
CA SER A 424 -6.40 -32.47 6.72
C SER A 424 -5.24 -32.18 5.76
N LEU A 425 -5.10 -30.93 5.32
CA LEU A 425 -3.94 -30.50 4.52
C LEU A 425 -2.62 -30.69 5.28
N MET A 426 -2.60 -30.34 6.56
CA MET A 426 -1.45 -30.54 7.44
C MET A 426 -1.08 -32.01 7.59
N ALA A 427 -2.05 -32.90 7.82
CA ALA A 427 -1.82 -34.34 7.91
C ALA A 427 -1.30 -34.92 6.58
N ILE A 428 -1.90 -34.54 5.45
CA ILE A 428 -1.47 -34.97 4.12
C ILE A 428 -0.03 -34.53 3.85
N TYR A 429 0.30 -33.29 4.20
CA TYR A 429 1.63 -32.76 3.94
C TYR A 429 2.69 -33.37 4.88
N TYR A 430 2.36 -33.65 6.15
CA TYR A 430 3.25 -34.41 7.03
C TYR A 430 3.57 -35.80 6.48
N ALA A 431 2.59 -36.48 5.87
CA ALA A 431 2.78 -37.76 5.23
C ALA A 431 3.52 -37.69 3.88
N ALA A 432 3.68 -36.50 3.29
CA ALA A 432 4.24 -36.33 1.95
C ALA A 432 5.60 -37.02 1.71
N PRO A 433 6.57 -37.02 2.65
CA PRO A 433 7.85 -37.72 2.45
C PRO A 433 7.72 -39.25 2.38
N LEU A 434 6.65 -39.81 2.95
CA LEU A 434 6.38 -41.25 2.96
C LEU A 434 5.70 -41.71 1.68
N ILE A 435 5.05 -40.79 0.95
CA ILE A 435 4.42 -41.04 -0.34
C ILE A 435 5.51 -41.13 -1.41
N LYS A 436 6.20 -42.28 -1.48
CA LYS A 436 7.02 -42.66 -2.62
C LYS A 436 6.08 -42.97 -3.79
N GLU A 437 5.95 -42.05 -4.74
CA GLU A 437 5.43 -42.43 -6.06
C GLU A 437 6.49 -43.32 -6.72
N THR A 438 6.10 -44.53 -7.08
CA THR A 438 6.86 -45.45 -7.92
C THR A 438 7.32 -44.68 -9.17
N GLN A 439 8.62 -44.40 -9.25
CA GLN A 439 9.19 -44.01 -10.53
C GLN A 439 8.93 -45.18 -11.48
N HIS A 440 8.14 -44.95 -12.52
CA HIS A 440 8.07 -45.90 -13.63
C HIS A 440 9.50 -46.03 -14.19
N SER A 441 10.13 -47.18 -13.91
CA SER A 441 11.34 -47.65 -14.56
C SER A 441 11.00 -48.02 -16.02
N ASN A 442 10.81 -47.02 -16.89
CA ASN A 442 10.86 -47.23 -18.34
C ASN A 442 12.10 -46.55 -18.89
N ARG A 443 13.26 -47.10 -18.53
CA ARG A 443 14.55 -46.83 -19.19
C ARG A 443 15.42 -48.09 -19.24
N GLU A 444 14.84 -49.26 -19.45
CA GLU A 444 15.61 -50.44 -19.87
C GLU A 444 14.76 -51.29 -20.84
N SER A 445 14.83 -50.93 -22.12
CA SER A 445 14.68 -51.87 -23.25
C SER A 445 15.19 -51.17 -24.52
N VAL A 446 16.48 -50.86 -24.53
CA VAL A 446 17.25 -50.77 -25.78
C VAL A 446 18.42 -51.71 -25.59
N THR A 447 18.18 -52.96 -25.97
CA THR A 447 19.20 -53.89 -26.44
C THR A 447 18.83 -54.24 -27.86
#